data_AF-A0A5K1FHN0-F1
#
_entry.id   AF-A0A5K1FHN0-F1
#
_cell.length_a   1.000
_cell.length_b   1.000
_cell.length_c   1.000
_cell.angle_alpha   90.00
_cell.angle_beta   90.00
_cell.angle_gamma   90.00
#
_symmetry.space_group_name_H-M   'P 1'
#
loop_
_entity.id
_entity.type
_entity.pdbx_description
1 polymer ?
#
loop_
_entity_poly.entity_id
_entity_poly.type
_entity_poly.pdbx_seq_one_letter_code
_entity_poly.pdbx_strand_id
1 'polypeptide(L)'
;MEKEGSSRLRRIAMKEEEVEPLEFIEEMTSHVDEVQQMVLDDILSTNVNVEYLQRHGIFGRSIDRKTFKSKLPIIEYEDILPDIQRIANGDPSPIFSAQPISELLT
;
A
#
# COMPACT_ATOMS: atom_id res chain seq x y z
N MET A 1 12.58 30.86 -14.53
CA MET A 1 11.46 31.74 -14.94
C MET A 1 10.51 31.09 -15.96
N GLU A 2 10.95 30.18 -16.84
CA GLU A 2 10.06 29.58 -17.86
C GLU A 2 9.08 28.51 -17.33
N LYS A 3 9.46 27.70 -16.33
CA LYS A 3 8.56 26.68 -15.74
C LYS A 3 7.29 27.28 -15.12
N GLU A 4 7.41 28.49 -14.56
CA GLU A 4 6.33 29.15 -13.82
C GLU A 4 5.31 29.81 -14.76
N GLY A 5 5.75 30.30 -15.93
CA GLY A 5 4.87 30.80 -16.99
C GLY A 5 4.07 29.68 -17.68
N SER A 6 4.68 28.52 -17.89
CA SER A 6 4.01 27.33 -18.47
C SER A 6 2.95 26.75 -17.53
N SER A 7 3.24 26.70 -16.22
CA SER A 7 2.29 26.26 -15.18
C SER A 7 1.09 27.21 -15.02
N ARG A 8 1.30 28.53 -15.19
CA ARG A 8 0.21 29.52 -15.18
C ARG A 8 -0.73 29.39 -16.38
N LEU A 9 -0.20 29.15 -17.57
CA LEU A 9 -1.02 29.01 -18.79
C LEU A 9 -1.89 27.74 -18.77
N ARG A 10 -1.37 26.64 -18.19
CA ARG A 10 -2.16 25.39 -18.00
C ARG A 10 -3.37 25.61 -17.10
N ARG A 11 -3.20 26.34 -15.99
CA ARG A 11 -4.29 26.67 -15.06
C ARG A 11 -5.37 27.59 -15.64
N ILE A 12 -5.05 28.39 -16.66
CA ILE A 12 -6.02 29.32 -17.28
C ILE A 12 -6.96 28.60 -18.28
N ALA A 13 -6.55 27.45 -18.83
CA ALA A 13 -7.33 26.71 -19.82
C ALA A 13 -8.16 25.53 -19.24
N MET A 14 -7.88 25.14 -18.00
CA MET A 14 -8.48 23.97 -17.33
C MET A 14 -9.43 24.42 -16.22
N LYS A 15 -10.48 23.64 -15.94
CA LYS A 15 -11.30 23.88 -14.75
C LYS A 15 -10.45 23.62 -13.50
N GLU A 16 -10.56 24.46 -12.48
CA GLU A 16 -9.78 24.32 -11.24
C GLU A 16 -9.95 22.93 -10.60
N GLU A 17 -11.14 22.33 -10.71
CA GLU A 17 -11.47 20.98 -10.24
C GLU A 17 -10.70 19.85 -10.96
N GLU A 18 -10.18 20.12 -12.16
CA GLU A 18 -9.41 19.14 -12.96
C GLU A 18 -7.90 19.29 -12.75
N VAL A 19 -7.45 20.40 -12.15
CA VAL A 19 -6.01 20.68 -11.98
C VAL A 19 -5.40 19.77 -10.92
N GLU A 20 -6.02 19.66 -9.75
CA GLU A 20 -5.49 18.85 -8.63
C GLU A 20 -5.39 17.35 -8.98
N PRO A 21 -6.42 16.69 -9.57
CA PRO A 21 -6.30 15.28 -9.95
C PRO A 21 -5.20 15.01 -10.98
N LEU A 22 -5.00 15.93 -11.93
CA LEU A 22 -3.98 15.80 -12.96
C LEU A 22 -2.56 16.05 -12.42
N GLU A 23 -2.40 17.02 -11.51
CA GLU A 23 -1.13 17.24 -10.80
C GLU A 23 -0.78 16.03 -9.92
N PHE A 24 -1.76 15.43 -9.25
CA PHE A 24 -1.56 14.21 -8.47
C PHE A 24 -1.11 13.03 -9.35
N ILE A 25 -1.76 12.80 -10.48
CA ILE A 25 -1.35 11.74 -11.42
C ILE A 25 0.08 11.96 -11.90
N GLU A 26 0.43 13.19 -12.28
CA GLU A 26 1.79 13.53 -12.74
C GLU A 26 2.83 13.29 -11.63
N GLU A 27 2.55 13.71 -10.39
CA GLU A 27 3.44 13.52 -9.24
C GLU A 27 3.68 12.03 -8.97
N MET A 28 2.59 11.24 -8.90
CA MET A 28 2.64 9.82 -8.59
C MET A 28 3.32 9.00 -9.69
N THR A 29 3.12 9.38 -10.96
CA THR A 29 3.70 8.68 -12.11
C THR A 29 5.11 9.14 -12.47
N SER A 30 5.56 10.30 -11.97
CA SER A 30 6.95 10.77 -12.13
C SER A 30 7.92 10.13 -11.14
N HIS A 31 7.44 9.64 -9.99
CA HIS A 31 8.25 9.12 -8.88
C HIS A 31 7.88 7.69 -8.48
N VAL A 32 7.56 6.84 -9.47
CA VAL A 32 6.95 5.51 -9.22
C VAL A 32 7.73 4.63 -8.26
N ASP A 33 9.07 4.54 -8.39
CA ASP A 33 9.86 3.65 -7.52
C ASP A 33 9.87 4.12 -6.07
N GLU A 34 9.99 5.43 -5.84
CA GLU A 34 9.97 6.05 -4.50
C GLU A 34 8.60 5.89 -3.85
N VAL A 35 7.53 6.20 -4.60
CA VAL A 35 6.15 6.05 -4.15
C VAL A 35 5.85 4.59 -3.79
N GLN A 36 6.25 3.63 -4.64
CA GLN A 36 6.03 2.20 -4.35
C GLN A 36 6.86 1.72 -3.15
N GLN A 37 8.06 2.25 -2.96
CA GLN A 37 8.87 1.95 -1.77
C GLN A 37 8.21 2.48 -0.50
N MET A 38 7.72 3.73 -0.51
CA MET A 38 6.99 4.32 0.62
C MET A 38 5.73 3.52 0.97
N VAL A 39 4.94 3.14 -0.03
CA VAL A 39 3.73 2.32 0.18
C VAL A 39 4.09 0.97 0.83
N LEU A 40 5.15 0.30 0.37
CA LEU A 40 5.60 -0.96 0.98
C LEU A 40 6.05 -0.76 2.42
N ASP A 41 6.80 0.29 2.72
CA ASP A 41 7.29 0.60 4.06
C ASP A 41 6.13 0.92 5.02
N ASP A 42 5.11 1.65 4.56
CA ASP A 42 3.92 1.95 5.35
C ASP A 42 3.10 0.69 5.65
N ILE A 43 2.91 -0.19 4.66
CA ILE A 43 2.20 -1.47 4.84
C ILE A 43 2.94 -2.34 5.87
N LEU A 44 4.25 -2.51 5.73
CA LEU A 44 5.03 -3.38 6.60
C LEU A 44 5.16 -2.82 8.01
N SER A 45 5.38 -1.51 8.15
CA SER A 45 5.52 -0.88 9.47
C SER A 45 4.21 -0.84 10.25
N THR A 46 3.08 -0.66 9.56
CA THR A 46 1.74 -0.73 10.16
C THR A 46 1.41 -2.15 10.62
N ASN A 47 1.78 -3.15 9.82
CA ASN A 47 1.38 -4.55 10.03
C ASN A 47 2.47 -5.43 10.69
N VAL A 48 3.53 -4.84 11.24
CA VAL A 48 4.69 -5.57 11.79
C VAL A 48 4.35 -6.72 12.75
N ASN A 49 3.24 -6.61 13.49
CA ASN A 49 2.86 -7.58 14.52
C ASN A 49 1.73 -8.53 14.09
N VAL A 50 1.32 -8.51 12.82
CA VAL A 50 0.27 -9.41 12.34
C VAL A 50 0.80 -10.83 12.19
N GLU A 51 -0.05 -11.82 12.42
CA GLU A 51 0.34 -13.24 12.41
C GLU A 51 0.99 -13.64 11.07
N TYR A 52 0.47 -13.13 9.95
CA TYR A 52 0.97 -13.46 8.63
C TYR A 52 2.40 -12.99 8.38
N LEU A 53 2.81 -11.81 8.87
CA LEU A 53 4.21 -11.39 8.72
C LEU A 53 5.12 -12.16 9.67
N GLN A 54 4.68 -12.39 10.92
CA GLN A 54 5.45 -13.12 11.91
C GLN A 54 5.73 -14.57 11.50
N ARG A 55 4.74 -15.27 10.90
CA ARG A 55 4.93 -16.66 10.43
C ARG A 55 5.98 -16.79 9.32
N HIS A 56 6.21 -15.72 8.55
CA HIS A 56 7.25 -15.66 7.52
C HIS A 56 8.56 -15.03 8.01
N GLY A 57 8.70 -14.85 9.33
CA GLY A 57 9.92 -14.35 9.94
C GLY A 57 10.22 -12.89 9.63
N ILE A 58 9.19 -12.11 9.31
CA ILE A 58 9.24 -10.67 9.12
C ILE A 58 8.95 -10.04 10.48
N PHE A 59 10.00 -9.52 11.12
CA PHE A 59 9.96 -8.93 12.45
C PHE A 59 10.52 -7.51 12.42
N GLY A 60 9.88 -6.60 13.15
CA GLY A 60 10.36 -5.22 13.29
C GLY A 60 9.86 -4.26 12.20
N ARG A 61 9.99 -2.96 12.47
CA ARG A 61 9.34 -1.88 11.70
C ARG A 61 10.02 -1.51 10.38
N SER A 62 11.27 -1.89 10.16
CA SER A 62 12.04 -1.48 8.97
C SER A 62 12.56 -2.73 8.27
N ILE A 63 11.86 -3.11 7.21
CA ILE A 63 12.16 -4.29 6.40
C ILE A 63 12.30 -3.79 4.97
N ASP A 64 13.52 -3.91 4.44
CA ASP A 64 13.80 -3.45 3.09
C ASP A 64 13.08 -4.31 2.05
N ARG A 65 12.89 -3.74 0.85
CA ARG A 65 12.24 -4.40 -0.29
C ARG A 65 12.89 -5.73 -0.66
N LYS A 66 14.20 -5.87 -0.44
CA LYS A 66 14.95 -7.11 -0.73
C LYS A 66 14.56 -8.22 0.24
N THR A 67 14.50 -7.90 1.52
CA THR A 67 14.11 -8.82 2.60
C THR A 67 12.67 -9.24 2.42
N PHE A 68 11.75 -8.28 2.17
CA PHE A 68 10.36 -8.56 1.82
C PHE A 68 10.23 -9.61 0.71
N LYS A 69 10.88 -9.34 -0.45
CA LYS A 69 10.85 -10.24 -1.61
C LYS A 69 11.48 -11.62 -1.33
N SER A 70 12.45 -11.70 -0.43
CA SER A 70 13.12 -12.96 -0.10
C SER A 70 12.37 -13.82 0.92
N LYS A 71 11.53 -13.20 1.76
CA LYS A 71 10.85 -13.88 2.88
C LYS A 71 9.40 -14.23 2.59
N LEU A 72 8.66 -13.36 1.90
CA LEU A 72 7.28 -13.66 1.57
C LEU A 72 7.18 -14.48 0.29
N PRO A 73 6.39 -15.57 0.31
CA PRO A 73 6.03 -16.27 -0.91
C PRO A 73 5.06 -15.43 -1.75
N ILE A 74 5.06 -15.69 -3.05
CA ILE A 74 3.91 -15.36 -3.90
C ILE A 74 2.86 -16.43 -3.64
N ILE A 75 1.63 -16.02 -3.36
CA ILE A 75 0.54 -16.90 -2.91
C ILE A 75 -0.64 -16.88 -3.89
N GLU A 76 -1.41 -17.97 -3.88
CA GLU A 76 -2.75 -18.05 -4.43
C GLU A 76 -3.80 -17.88 -3.31
N TYR A 77 -5.09 -17.79 -3.66
CA TYR A 77 -6.15 -17.61 -2.68
C TYR A 77 -6.23 -18.78 -1.67
N GLU A 78 -6.01 -20.01 -2.15
CA GLU A 78 -6.08 -21.23 -1.36
C GLU A 78 -5.05 -21.26 -0.22
N ASP A 79 -3.90 -20.61 -0.39
CA ASP A 79 -2.83 -20.58 0.62
C ASP A 79 -3.25 -19.81 1.89
N ILE A 80 -4.17 -18.85 1.75
CA ILE A 80 -4.67 -18.00 2.85
C ILE A 80 -6.11 -18.29 3.24
N LEU A 81 -6.79 -19.21 2.55
CA LEU A 81 -8.17 -19.57 2.85
C LEU A 81 -8.41 -19.96 4.32
N PRO A 82 -7.51 -20.72 5.01
CA PRO A 82 -7.69 -21.02 6.44
C PRO A 82 -7.74 -19.78 7.32
N ASP A 83 -6.92 -18.77 7.00
CA ASP A 83 -6.85 -17.50 7.73
C ASP A 83 -8.08 -16.63 7.44
N ILE A 84 -8.58 -16.63 6.20
CA ILE A 84 -9.85 -15.98 5.83
C ILE A 84 -11.03 -16.62 6.56
N GLN A 85 -11.07 -17.95 6.67
CA GLN A 85 -12.11 -18.66 7.42
C GLN A 85 -12.09 -18.32 8.91
N ARG A 86 -10.92 -18.13 9.51
CA ARG A 86 -10.81 -17.64 10.90
C ARG A 86 -11.47 -16.27 11.06
N ILE A 87 -11.16 -15.34 10.16
CA ILE A 87 -11.76 -13.99 10.16
C ILE A 87 -13.28 -14.07 9.98
N ALA A 88 -13.76 -14.85 9.00
CA ALA A 88 -15.19 -15.02 8.73
C ALA A 88 -15.96 -15.63 9.91
N ASN A 89 -15.30 -16.47 10.71
CA ASN A 89 -15.86 -17.06 11.93
C ASN A 89 -15.74 -16.13 13.17
N GLY A 90 -15.22 -14.90 12.99
CA GLY A 90 -15.17 -13.88 14.03
C GLY A 90 -13.89 -13.86 14.87
N ASP A 91 -12.78 -14.45 14.40
CA ASP A 91 -11.47 -14.30 15.06
C ASP A 91 -11.01 -12.83 15.03
N PRO A 92 -10.85 -12.15 16.19
CA PRO A 92 -10.47 -10.74 16.23
C PRO A 92 -8.95 -10.54 16.17
N SER A 93 -8.17 -11.62 16.08
CA SER A 93 -6.71 -11.56 16.06
C SER A 93 -6.19 -10.82 14.82
N PRO A 94 -5.09 -10.06 14.93
CA PRO A 94 -4.51 -9.34 13.80
C PRO A 94 -3.81 -10.32 12.85
N ILE A 95 -4.58 -11.01 12.00
CA ILE A 95 -4.05 -12.06 11.12
C ILE A 95 -3.30 -11.45 9.94
N PHE A 96 -3.96 -10.57 9.17
CA PHE A 96 -3.38 -9.88 8.00
C PHE A 96 -3.13 -8.39 8.21
N SER A 97 -3.92 -7.75 9.07
CA SER A 97 -3.91 -6.31 9.28
C SER A 97 -3.92 -5.97 10.76
N ALA A 98 -3.20 -4.91 11.14
CA ALA A 98 -3.31 -4.31 12.46
C ALA A 98 -4.65 -3.58 12.66
N GLN A 99 -5.29 -3.18 11.56
CA GLN A 99 -6.65 -2.64 11.58
C GLN A 99 -7.67 -3.78 11.43
N PRO A 100 -8.78 -3.77 12.18
CA PRO A 100 -9.82 -4.78 12.06
C PRO A 100 -10.39 -4.87 10.63
N ILE A 101 -10.63 -6.09 10.15
CA ILE A 101 -11.31 -6.31 8.87
C ILE A 101 -12.80 -6.00 9.04
N SER A 102 -13.30 -5.02 8.29
CA SER A 102 -14.69 -4.54 8.38
C SER A 102 -15.67 -5.35 7.55
N GLU A 103 -15.22 -5.86 6.40
CA GLU A 103 -16.04 -6.59 5.44
C GLU A 103 -15.18 -7.54 4.60
N LEU A 104 -15.82 -8.56 4.04
CA LEU A 104 -15.25 -9.42 3.00
C LEU A 104 -15.99 -9.08 1.69
N LEU A 105 -15.27 -8.49 0.74
CA LEU A 105 -15.81 -8.16 -0.58
C LEU A 105 -15.89 -9.45 -1.42
N THR A 106 -17.10 -9.83 -1.83
CA THR A 106 -17.39 -11.04 -2.61
C THR A 106 -18.05 -10.73 -3.93
#